data_AF-A0A0B2QP25-F1
#
_entry.id   AF-A0A0B2QP25-F1
#
_cell.length_a   1.000
_cell.length_b   1.000
_cell.length_c   1.000
_cell.angle_alpha   90.00
_cell.angle_beta   90.00
_cell.angle_gamma   90.00
#
_symmetry.space_group_name_H-M   'P 1'
#
loop_
_entity.id
_entity.type
_entity.pdbx_description
1 polymer ?
#
loop_
_entity_poly.entity_id
_entity_poly.type
_entity_poly.pdbx_seq_one_letter_code
_entity_poly.pdbx_strand_id
1 'polypeptide(L)'
;MDKKDACVVTYFGDGGSRTFPCCLKFAAVLEAPTIFICWNNGWAISTPISDQFPRKAYGVRSIRDGNDALDIYSAIQAARQMAITKERPILIEVL
;
A
#
# COMPACT_ATOMS: atom_id res chain seq x y z
N MET A 1 -5.25 21.01 -9.47
CA MET A 1 -3.90 20.53 -9.16
C MET A 1 -2.99 20.96 -10.29
N ASP A 2 -1.83 21.56 -9.99
CA ASP A 2 -0.76 21.68 -10.98
C ASP A 2 -0.59 20.31 -11.65
N LYS A 3 -0.64 20.24 -12.99
CA LYS A 3 -0.51 19.00 -13.78
C LYS A 3 0.93 18.46 -13.71
N LYS A 4 1.39 18.15 -12.51
CA LYS A 4 2.66 17.46 -12.26
C LYS A 4 2.37 15.97 -12.19
N ASP A 5 3.18 15.16 -12.86
CA ASP A 5 3.15 13.69 -12.80
C ASP A 5 3.62 13.19 -11.43
N ALA A 6 2.84 13.52 -10.40
CA ALA A 6 3.12 13.28 -9.00
C ALA A 6 2.10 12.29 -8.43
N CYS A 7 2.58 11.38 -7.60
CA CYS A 7 1.76 10.50 -6.78
C CYS A 7 2.14 10.67 -5.32
N VAL A 8 1.20 10.43 -4.41
CA VAL A 8 1.47 10.44 -2.97
C VAL A 8 1.76 9.01 -2.51
N VAL A 9 2.77 8.84 -1.67
CA VAL A 9 3.11 7.55 -1.07
C VAL A 9 2.87 7.61 0.43
N THR A 10 2.15 6.63 0.97
CA THR A 10 1.84 6.53 2.40
C THR A 10 2.33 5.20 2.94
N TYR A 11 3.18 5.25 3.97
CA TYR A 11 3.69 4.07 4.66
C TYR A 11 2.89 3.79 5.93
N PHE A 12 2.63 2.52 6.22
CA PHE A 12 1.96 2.09 7.45
C PHE A 12 2.38 0.66 7.84
N GLY A 13 2.29 0.35 9.13
CA GLY A 13 2.52 -1.01 9.65
C GLY A 13 1.26 -1.87 9.64
N ASP A 14 1.45 -3.17 9.81
CA ASP A 14 0.41 -4.18 10.02
C ASP A 14 -0.63 -3.78 11.09
N GLY A 15 -0.19 -3.21 12.22
CA GLY A 15 -1.09 -2.73 13.27
C GLY A 15 -1.99 -1.56 12.88
N GLY A 16 -1.62 -0.79 11.84
CA GLY A 16 -2.42 0.32 11.29
C GLY A 16 -3.57 -0.13 10.38
N SER A 17 -3.68 -1.43 10.11
CA SER A 17 -4.64 -2.01 9.15
C SER A 17 -6.11 -1.83 9.54
N ARG A 18 -6.44 -1.32 10.74
CA ARG A 18 -7.82 -1.09 11.18
C ARG A 18 -8.43 0.19 10.58
N THR A 19 -7.66 1.27 10.48
CA THR A 19 -8.13 2.57 9.97
C THR A 19 -7.91 2.70 8.46
N PHE A 20 -6.96 1.91 7.94
CA PHE A 20 -6.52 1.93 6.56
C PHE A 20 -7.62 1.65 5.49
N PRO A 21 -8.59 0.74 5.70
CA PRO A 21 -9.65 0.48 4.71
C PRO A 21 -10.52 1.71 4.40
N CYS A 22 -10.64 2.65 5.33
CA CYS A 22 -11.35 3.90 5.09
C CYS A 22 -10.59 4.77 4.08
N CYS A 23 -9.30 5.00 4.32
CA CYS A 23 -8.43 5.78 3.44
C CYS A 23 -8.38 5.20 2.01
N LEU A 24 -8.27 3.88 1.89
CA LEU A 24 -8.20 3.23 0.59
C LEU A 24 -9.53 3.31 -0.18
N LYS A 25 -10.68 3.21 0.50
CA LYS A 25 -12.00 3.44 -0.12
C LYS A 25 -12.15 4.89 -0.59
N PHE A 26 -11.72 5.86 0.21
CA PHE A 26 -11.74 7.27 -0.19
C PHE A 26 -10.87 7.52 -1.43
N ALA A 27 -9.65 6.99 -1.42
CA ALA A 27 -8.74 7.13 -2.57
C ALA A 27 -9.29 6.43 -3.83
N ALA A 28 -10.04 5.34 -3.68
CA ALA A 28 -10.66 4.63 -4.80
C ALA A 28 -11.85 5.39 -5.39
N VAL A 29 -12.66 6.05 -4.55
CA VAL A 29 -13.79 6.88 -4.99
C VAL A 29 -13.32 8.18 -5.64
N LEU A 30 -12.24 8.78 -5.11
CA LEU A 30 -11.67 10.01 -5.62
C LEU A 30 -10.70 9.80 -6.78
N GLU A 31 -10.47 8.55 -7.20
CA GLU A 31 -9.52 8.20 -8.27
C GLU A 31 -8.15 8.88 -8.03
N ALA A 32 -7.70 8.86 -6.77
CA ALA A 32 -6.52 9.59 -6.37
C ALA A 32 -5.24 8.82 -6.72
N PRO A 33 -4.22 9.46 -7.33
CA PRO A 33 -2.94 8.84 -7.64
C PRO A 33 -2.11 8.62 -6.36
N THR A 34 -2.44 7.56 -5.63
CA THR A 34 -1.92 7.26 -4.29
C THR A 34 -1.37 5.85 -4.22
N ILE A 35 -0.22 5.69 -3.57
CA ILE A 35 0.40 4.40 -3.30
C ILE A 35 0.43 4.21 -1.80
N PHE A 36 -0.06 3.08 -1.34
CA PHE A 36 -0.05 2.69 0.04
C PHE A 36 0.89 1.51 0.23
N ILE A 37 1.84 1.63 1.14
CA ILE A 37 2.86 0.62 1.40
C ILE A 37 2.67 0.12 2.82
N CYS A 38 2.28 -1.15 2.95
CA CYS A 38 2.18 -1.83 4.23
C CYS A 38 3.44 -2.61 4.52
N TRP A 39 4.11 -2.29 5.61
CA TRP A 39 5.17 -3.10 6.19
C TRP A 39 4.58 -4.13 7.13
N ASN A 40 4.74 -5.40 6.77
CA ASN A 40 4.22 -6.53 7.51
C ASN A 40 5.36 -7.37 8.08
N ASN A 41 5.84 -6.99 9.26
CA ASN A 41 6.82 -7.78 10.01
C ASN A 41 6.15 -8.84 10.92
N GLY A 42 4.83 -9.03 10.82
CA GLY A 42 4.05 -10.00 11.61
C GLY A 42 3.67 -9.56 13.02
N TRP A 43 4.03 -8.34 13.47
CA TRP A 43 3.83 -7.90 14.86
C TRP A 43 3.46 -6.42 15.00
N ALA A 44 2.37 -6.16 15.73
CA ALA A 44 2.01 -4.84 16.20
C ALA A 44 2.27 -4.73 17.71
N ILE A 45 3.42 -4.17 18.10
CA ILE A 45 3.90 -4.04 19.49
C ILE A 45 4.10 -5.40 20.16
N SER A 46 3.03 -6.04 20.63
CA SER A 46 3.02 -7.37 21.27
C SER A 46 1.98 -8.30 20.67
N THR A 47 1.18 -7.82 19.71
CA THR A 47 0.08 -8.58 19.11
C THR A 47 0.55 -9.23 17.80
N PRO A 48 0.56 -10.58 17.71
CA PRO A 48 0.92 -11.28 16.48
C PRO A 48 -0.16 -11.08 15.42
N ILE A 49 0.21 -11.17 14.14
CA ILE A 49 -0.73 -10.97 13.02
C ILE A 49 -1.94 -11.92 13.02
N SER A 50 -1.81 -13.11 13.62
CA SER A 50 -2.91 -14.07 13.77
C SER A 50 -4.08 -13.51 14.59
N ASP A 51 -3.77 -12.63 15.52
CA ASP A 51 -4.73 -12.01 16.44
C ASP A 51 -5.18 -10.63 15.93
N GLN A 52 -4.66 -10.20 14.77
CA GLN A 52 -5.03 -8.98 14.08
C GLN A 52 -6.15 -9.23 13.06
N PHE A 53 -6.88 -8.17 12.69
CA PHE A 53 -8.03 -8.26 11.78
C PHE A 53 -7.65 -8.90 10.42
N PRO A 54 -8.53 -9.75 9.84
CA PRO A 54 -8.26 -10.42 8.57
C PRO A 54 -8.06 -9.42 7.44
N ARG A 55 -6.89 -9.48 6.80
CA ARG A 55 -6.50 -8.61 5.68
C ARG A 55 -7.24 -9.01 4.42
N LYS A 56 -8.32 -8.31 4.07
CA LYS A 56 -8.85 -8.38 2.70
C LYS A 56 -7.95 -7.49 1.83
N ALA A 57 -7.12 -8.11 1.00
CA ALA A 57 -6.32 -7.40 0.01
C ALA A 57 -7.27 -6.64 -0.93
N TYR A 58 -7.31 -5.32 -0.80
CA TYR A 58 -8.07 -4.46 -1.70
C TYR A 58 -7.27 -4.26 -2.98
N GLY A 59 -7.25 -5.31 -3.81
CA GLY A 59 -7.14 -5.19 -5.26
C GLY A 59 -5.77 -4.95 -5.90
N VAL A 60 -4.64 -4.87 -5.19
CA VAL A 60 -3.32 -4.74 -5.86
C VAL A 60 -2.22 -5.60 -5.24
N ARG A 61 -1.34 -6.05 -6.14
CA ARG A 61 -0.19 -6.96 -6.04
C ARG A 61 0.57 -6.83 -4.70
N SER A 62 0.54 -7.88 -3.89
CA SER A 62 1.43 -8.05 -2.74
C SER A 62 2.83 -8.46 -3.20
N ILE A 63 3.87 -7.79 -2.70
CA ILE A 63 5.26 -8.21 -2.87
C ILE A 63 5.54 -9.19 -1.74
N ARG A 64 5.94 -10.42 -2.08
CA ARG A 64 6.14 -11.48 -1.08
C ARG A 64 7.50 -11.46 -0.40
N ASP A 65 8.46 -10.70 -0.92
CA ASP A 65 9.84 -10.69 -0.41
C ASP A 65 10.24 -9.25 -0.05
N GLY A 66 10.06 -8.87 1.22
CA GLY A 66 10.40 -7.54 1.71
C GLY A 66 11.85 -7.37 2.12
N ASN A 67 12.69 -8.40 1.93
CA ASN A 67 14.12 -8.34 2.18
C ASN A 67 14.96 -7.96 0.94
N ASP A 68 14.38 -8.00 -0.27
CA ASP A 68 15.08 -7.58 -1.48
C ASP A 68 14.71 -6.13 -1.85
N ALA A 69 15.68 -5.24 -1.68
CA ALA A 69 15.53 -3.81 -1.99
C ALA A 69 15.29 -3.54 -3.47
N LEU A 70 15.82 -4.37 -4.39
CA LEU A 70 15.62 -4.22 -5.83
C LEU A 70 14.20 -4.62 -6.24
N ASP A 71 13.65 -5.67 -5.62
CA ASP A 71 12.27 -6.09 -5.86
C ASP A 71 11.27 -5.04 -5.34
N ILE A 72 11.50 -4.51 -4.14
CA ILE A 72 10.69 -3.40 -3.59
C ILE A 72 10.77 -2.18 -4.51
N TYR A 73 11.98 -1.80 -4.92
CA TYR A 73 12.18 -0.64 -5.81
C TYR A 73 11.44 -0.81 -7.14
N SER A 74 11.60 -1.96 -7.79
CA SER A 74 10.98 -2.27 -9.09
C SER A 74 9.46 -2.26 -8.99
N ALA A 75 8.91 -2.80 -7.90
CA ALA A 75 7.47 -2.82 -7.68
C ALA A 75 6.90 -1.42 -7.37
N ILE A 76 7.58 -0.59 -6.58
CA ILE A 76 7.18 0.80 -6.34
C ILE A 76 7.26 1.61 -7.63
N GLN A 77 8.29 1.39 -8.47
CA GLN A 77 8.42 2.06 -9.77
C GLN A 77 7.25 1.71 -10.70
N ALA A 78 6.90 0.42 -10.79
CA ALA A 78 5.74 -0.05 -11.56
C ALA A 78 4.42 0.51 -11.00
N ALA A 79 4.27 0.53 -9.67
CA ALA A 79 3.10 1.10 -9.01
C ALA A 79 2.96 2.60 -9.26
N ARG A 80 4.04 3.36 -9.21
CA ARG A 80 4.03 4.80 -9.55
C ARG A 80 3.53 5.03 -10.96
N GLN A 81 4.03 4.28 -11.94
CA GLN A 81 3.58 4.43 -13.32
C GLN A 81 2.09 4.13 -13.44
N MET A 82 1.61 3.07 -12.79
CA MET A 82 0.20 2.72 -12.80
C MET A 82 -0.68 3.75 -12.07
N ALA A 83 -0.25 4.27 -10.92
CA ALA A 83 -1.01 5.24 -10.14
C ALA A 83 -1.20 6.55 -10.91
N ILE A 84 -0.18 7.00 -11.64
CA ILE A 84 -0.23 8.22 -12.46
C ILE A 84 -1.06 8.00 -13.73
N THR A 85 -0.86 6.89 -14.45
CA THR A 85 -1.55 6.65 -15.73
C THR A 85 -3.01 6.24 -15.57
N LYS A 86 -3.34 5.49 -14.51
CA LYS A 86 -4.69 4.93 -14.29
C LYS A 86 -5.48 5.67 -13.22
N GLU A 87 -4.91 6.69 -12.59
CA GLU A 87 -5.54 7.50 -11.52
C GLU A 87 -6.23 6.61 -10.48
N ARG A 88 -5.52 5.58 -10.01
CA ARG A 88 -6.07 4.60 -9.08
C ARG A 88 -5.15 4.35 -7.90
N PRO A 89 -5.72 4.14 -6.70
CA PRO A 89 -4.94 3.79 -5.55
C PRO A 89 -4.32 2.40 -5.71
N ILE A 90 -3.08 2.27 -5.28
CA ILE A 90 -2.35 1.01 -5.29
C ILE A 90 -1.94 0.65 -3.88
N LEU A 91 -2.21 -0.59 -3.49
CA LEU A 91 -1.71 -1.16 -2.24
C LEU A 91 -0.55 -2.11 -2.57
N ILE A 92 0.57 -1.87 -1.91
CA ILE A 92 1.74 -2.74 -1.87
C ILE A 92 1.86 -3.27 -0.44
N GLU A 93 1.97 -4.58 -0.31
CA GLU A 93 2.36 -5.21 0.95
C GLU A 93 3.80 -5.70 0.81
N VAL A 94 4.60 -5.44 1.83
CA VAL A 94 6.01 -5.84 1.98
C VAL A 94 6.06 -6.76 3.19
N LEU A 95 6.50 -8.01 2.99
CA LEU A 95 6.61 -9.05 4.03
C LEU A 95 8.01 -9.10 4.65
#